data_AF-A0A1G8BC89-F1
#
_entry.id   AF-A0A1G8BC89-F1
#
_cell.length_a   1.000
_cell.length_b   1.000
_cell.length_c   1.000
_cell.angle_alpha   90.00
_cell.angle_beta   90.00
_cell.angle_gamma   90.00
#
_symmetry.space_group_name_H-M   'P 1'
#
loop_
_entity.id
_entity.type
_entity.pdbx_description
1 polymer ?
#
loop_
_entity_poly.entity_id
_entity_poly.type
_entity_poly.pdbx_seq_one_letter_code
_entity_poly.pdbx_strand_id
1 'polypeptide(L)' 'MGFYWVGFIFWTLIGCALLLFVYGLCKKSSKALLISGTAFILPMLYFGGAENWYGLLAFVPLIPFVLAYYTNKRVQR' A
#
# COMPACT_ATOMS: atom_id res chain seq x y z
N MET A 1 18.76 -9.58 -19.09
CA MET A 1 17.37 -10.09 -19.08
C MET A 1 16.74 -10.15 -17.67
N GLY A 2 17.51 -10.32 -16.57
CA GLY A 2 16.95 -10.42 -15.21
C GLY A 2 16.36 -9.13 -14.60
N PHE A 3 16.85 -7.94 -15.00
CA PHE A 3 16.38 -6.67 -14.44
C PHE A 3 14.92 -6.33 -14.79
N TYR A 4 14.44 -6.78 -15.96
CA TYR A 4 13.04 -6.58 -16.39
C TYR A 4 12.05 -7.36 -15.52
N TRP A 5 12.42 -8.57 -15.09
CA TRP A 5 11.56 -9.41 -14.25
C TRP A 5 11.36 -8.82 -12.86
N VAL A 6 12.42 -8.28 -12.26
CA VAL A 6 12.33 -7.62 -10.95
C VAL A 6 11.41 -6.41 -11.03
N GLY A 7 11.57 -5.56 -12.06
CA GLY A 7 10.68 -4.42 -12.29
C GLY A 7 9.23 -4.82 -12.52
N PHE A 8 8.98 -5.91 -13.26
CA PHE A 8 7.64 -6.41 -13.53
C PHE A 8 6.94 -6.93 -12.27
N ILE A 9 7.66 -7.68 -11.42
CA ILE A 9 7.15 -8.13 -10.12
C ILE A 9 6.84 -6.91 -9.24
N PHE A 10 7.72 -5.91 -9.25
CA PHE A 10 7.56 -4.69 -8.47
C PHE A 10 6.32 -3.89 -8.89
N TRP A 11 6.13 -3.69 -10.20
CA TRP A 11 4.95 -3.03 -10.77
C TRP A 11 3.66 -3.81 -10.48
N THR A 12 3.72 -5.14 -10.58
CA THR A 12 2.58 -6.02 -10.25
C THR A 12 2.22 -5.92 -8.77
N LEU A 13 3.22 -5.85 -7.88
CA LEU A 13 3.01 -5.70 -6.44
C LEU A 13 2.34 -4.36 -6.11
N ILE A 14 2.81 -3.27 -6.74
CA ILE A 14 2.19 -1.94 -6.60
C ILE A 14 0.75 -1.96 -7.10
N GLY A 15 0.50 -2.53 -8.29
CA GLY A 15 -0.84 -2.65 -8.86
C GLY A 15 -1.78 -3.46 -7.98
N CYS A 16 -1.35 -4.64 -7.52
CA CYS A 16 -2.11 -5.47 -6.59
C CYS A 16 -2.40 -4.76 -5.26
N ALA A 17 -1.42 -4.04 -4.70
CA ALA A 17 -1.62 -3.28 -3.47
C ALA A 17 -2.66 -2.16 -3.66
N LEU A 18 -2.64 -1.46 -4.80
CA LEU A 18 -3.63 -0.45 -5.17
C LEU A 18 -5.04 -1.04 -5.32
N LEU A 19 -5.16 -2.18 -6.01
CA LEU A 19 -6.43 -2.90 -6.16
C LEU A 19 -6.98 -3.37 -4.82
N LEU A 20 -6.13 -3.95 -3.96
CA LEU A 20 -6.49 -4.34 -2.59
C LEU A 20 -6.90 -3.15 -1.73
N PHE A 21 -6.26 -2.00 -1.91
CA PHE A 21 -6.59 -0.78 -1.20
C PHE A 21 -7.97 -0.24 -1.59
N VAL A 22 -8.25 -0.13 -2.90
CA VAL A 22 -9.57 0.28 -3.42
C VAL A 22 -10.64 -0.73 -3.01
N TYR A 23 -10.34 -2.03 -3.13
CA TYR A 23 -11.26 -3.09 -2.70
C TYR A 23 -11.54 -3.04 -1.19
N GLY A 24 -10.51 -2.83 -0.37
CA GLY A 24 -10.63 -2.69 1.07
C GLY A 24 -11.45 -1.48 1.50
N LEU A 25 -11.28 -0.34 0.79
CA LEU A 25 -12.12 0.85 0.92
C LEU A 25 -13.59 0.54 0.58
N CYS A 26 -13.86 -0.04 -0.60
CA CYS A 26 -15.22 -0.36 -1.04
C CYS A 26 -15.92 -1.35 -0.10
N LYS A 27 -15.20 -2.37 0.38
CA LYS A 27 -15.77 -3.40 1.26
C LYS A 27 -15.81 -3.00 2.73
N LYS A 28 -15.36 -1.78 3.08
CA LYS A 28 -15.12 -1.32 4.47
C LYS A 28 -14.43 -2.39 5.32
N SER A 29 -13.50 -3.14 4.73
CA SER A 29 -12.86 -4.26 5.41
C SER A 29 -11.52 -3.81 5.96
N SER A 30 -11.47 -3.60 7.28
CA SER A 30 -10.25 -3.22 8.00
C SER A 30 -9.10 -4.21 7.75
N LYS A 31 -9.41 -5.51 7.58
CA LYS A 31 -8.40 -6.55 7.26
C LYS A 31 -7.80 -6.35 5.87
N ALA A 32 -8.62 -6.09 4.86
CA ALA A 32 -8.15 -5.86 3.50
C ALA A 32 -7.32 -4.57 3.39
N LEU A 33 -7.71 -3.51 4.11
CA LEU A 33 -6.95 -2.27 4.18
C LEU A 33 -5.58 -2.45 4.85
N LEU A 34 -5.51 -3.21 5.96
CA LEU A 34 -4.23 -3.54 6.59
C LEU A 34 -3.32 -4.35 5.66
N ILE A 35 -3.85 -5.37 4.99
CA ILE A 35 -3.10 -6.19 4.04
C ILE A 35 -2.59 -5.34 2.88
N SER A 36 -3.41 -4.43 2.35
CA SER A 36 -2.99 -3.49 1.30
C SER A 36 -1.88 -2.55 1.75
N GLY A 37 -1.96 -2.04 2.99
CA GLY A 37 -0.94 -1.18 3.57
C GLY A 37 0.39 -1.90 3.75
N THR A 38 0.38 -3.13 4.26
CA THR A 38 1.59 -3.96 4.38
C THR A 38 2.19 -4.28 3.01
N ALA A 39 1.35 -4.55 1.99
CA ALA A 39 1.81 -4.75 0.62
C ALA A 39 2.43 -3.48 0.01
N PHE A 40 1.98 -2.29 0.41
CA PHE A 40 2.56 -1.00 0.02
C PHE A 40 3.87 -0.66 0.73
N ILE A 41 4.10 -1.16 1.94
CA ILE A 41 5.34 -0.91 2.69
C ILE A 41 6.56 -1.41 1.92
N LEU A 42 6.51 -2.62 1.33
CA LEU A 42 7.63 -3.18 0.56
C LEU A 42 8.10 -2.26 -0.57
N PRO A 43 7.24 -1.86 -1.52
CA PRO A 43 7.66 -1.01 -2.62
C PRO A 43 8.01 0.41 -2.16
N MET A 44 7.47 0.89 -1.04
CA MET A 44 7.69 2.27 -0.60
C MET A 44 8.92 2.43 0.30
N LEU A 45 9.32 1.37 1.01
CA LEU A 45 10.61 1.32 1.70
C LEU A 45 11.77 1.38 0.70
N TYR A 46 11.59 0.80 -0.50
CA TYR A 46 12.54 0.93 -1.60
C TYR A 46 12.72 2.39 -2.04
N PHE A 47 11.64 3.18 -2.07
CA PHE A 47 11.70 4.62 -2.39
C PHE A 47 12.10 5.49 -1.20
N GLY A 48 12.00 5.00 0.05
CA GLY A 48 12.35 5.74 1.27
C GLY A 48 13.85 6.03 1.43
N GLY A 49 14.72 5.24 0.78
CA GLY A 49 16.16 5.51 0.70
C GLY A 49 16.54 6.55 -0.37
N ALA A 50 15.58 7.08 -1.14
CA ALA A 50 15.87 8.07 -2.16
C ALA A 50 16.01 9.47 -1.52
N GLU A 51 17.15 10.13 -1.72
CA GLU A 51 17.43 11.50 -1.25
C GLU A 51 16.60 12.60 -1.94
N ASN A 52 15.64 12.22 -2.79
CA ASN A 52 14.81 13.10 -3.59
C ASN A 52 13.38 13.19 -3.03
N TRP A 53 12.55 14.08 -3.62
CA TRP A 53 11.12 14.24 -3.31
C TRP A 53 10.31 12.92 -3.30
N TYR A 54 10.82 11.88 -3.96
CA TYR A 54 10.28 10.51 -3.94
C TYR A 54 10.32 9.83 -2.57
N GLY A 55 11.14 10.29 -1.62
CA GLY A 55 11.12 9.82 -0.23
C GLY A 55 9.75 10.04 0.45
N LEU A 56 8.96 11.02 -0.01
CA LEU A 56 7.59 11.23 0.48
C LEU A 56 6.65 10.07 0.12
N LEU A 57 6.96 9.30 -0.93
CA LEU A 57 6.21 8.09 -1.27
C LEU A 57 6.31 7.04 -0.15
N ALA A 58 7.34 7.09 0.70
CA ALA A 58 7.43 6.24 1.90
C ALA A 58 6.25 6.42 2.87
N PHE A 59 5.53 7.54 2.80
CA PHE A 59 4.36 7.82 3.64
C PHE A 59 3.03 7.38 3.02
N VAL A 60 3.00 6.96 1.75
CA VAL A 60 1.75 6.47 1.15
C VAL A 60 1.22 5.17 1.79
N PRO A 61 2.01 4.23 2.39
CA PRO A 61 1.45 3.09 3.12
C PRO A 61 0.74 3.48 4.43
N LEU A 62 1.04 4.67 4.96
CA LEU A 62 0.39 5.21 6.15
C LEU A 62 -1.08 5.56 5.88
N ILE A 63 -1.41 5.95 4.64
CA ILE A 63 -2.78 6.26 4.22
C ILE A 63 -3.74 5.06 4.42
N PRO A 64 -3.44 3.84 3.90
CA PRO A 64 -4.21 2.63 4.20
C PRO A 64 -4.29 2.29 5.68
N PHE A 65 -3.22 2.52 6.44
CA PHE A 65 -3.21 2.24 7.87
C PHE A 65 -4.18 3.15 8.64
N VAL A 66 -4.17 4.45 8.33
CA VAL A 66 -5.10 5.42 8.91
C VAL A 66 -6.54 5.10 8.50
N LEU A 67 -6.77 4.79 7.22
CA LEU A 67 -8.09 4.41 6.72
C LEU A 67 -8.61 3.10 7.32
N ALA A 68 -7.74 2.11 7.54
CA ALA A 68 -8.10 0.87 8.24
C ALA A 68 -8.58 1.17 9.67
N TYR A 69 -7.88 2.07 10.37
CA TYR A 69 -8.23 2.48 11.72
C TYR A 69 -9.59 3.19 11.79
N TYR A 70 -9.84 4.12 10.87
CA TYR A 70 -11.14 4.82 10.78
C TYR A 70 -12.29 3.88 10.39
N THR A 71 -12.05 2.94 9.48
CA THR A 71 -13.06 1.97 9.03
C THR A 71 -13.46 1.04 10.18
N ASN A 72 -12.51 0.62 11.03
CA ASN A 72 -12.81 -0.18 12.21
C ASN A 72 -13.73 0.56 13.20
N LYS A 73 -13.52 1.86 13.43
CA LYS A 73 -14.40 2.68 14.28
C LYS A 73 -15.82 2.85 13.71
N ARG A 74 -15.99 2.76 12.39
CA ARG A 74 -17.29 2.86 11.71
C ARG A 74 -18.06 1.53 11.69
N VAL A 75 -17.37 0.39 11.77
CA VAL A 75 -17.99 -0.95 11.82
C VAL A 75 -18.43 -1.32 13.24
N GLN A 76 -17.79 -0.77 14.27
CA GLN A 76 -18.21 -0.97 15.68
C GLN A 76 -19.28 0.01 16.18
N ARG A 77 -19.82 0.89 15.33
CA ARG A 77 -20.96 1.77 15.62
C ARG A 77 -22.18 1.30 14.85
#